data_AF-D2A2F9-F1
#
_entry.id   AF-D2A2F9-F1
#
_cell.length_a   1.000
_cell.length_b   1.000
_cell.length_c   1.000
_cell.angle_alpha   90.00
_cell.angle_beta   90.00
_cell.angle_gamma   90.00
#
_symmetry.space_group_name_H-M   'P 1'
#
loop_
_entity.id
_entity.type
_entity.pdbx_description
1 polymer ?
#
loop_
_entity_poly.entity_id
_entity_poly.type
_entity_poly.pdbx_seq_one_letter_code
_entity_poly.pdbx_strand_id
1 'polypeptide(L)'
;MQPSHFDHISPALFDSPTPQMSSKEFQRTLYTYFEEKGLVDDLRSYLRVLMIKQLKNTKVGKIEQKPQFSLSKQAFSLVIADYLLHEGCHYTLSIFSTEVPGVAPQNPFSLYEAHNSRNKWRFDEESLLNVLELIGISKTSGESLKISARYFRNGESLLSCLVAAKSANLEELAGVEGEDYLGKVLDVLGVPPKVAGEIKARVEESFVPYVRQLEVLRGELEARNEEIKRLFTCQIEAKRESKKLKTELKEAKRKLSQAVLREENLNLRERKIREKLDEVTRLQKTIIKEQNQVCDLKHCTERCQKNLNLVEELRQEIAKLLDASREKSHEIDQLKATVTSLNKDLTNSRLNIDFLNSCLLRSNQINFSEDAANHAANSSDDSSSEHITGEILNQVRSKLSLLEQESAQLDLQLKKLNLVTK
;
A
#
# COMPACT_ATOMS: atom_id res chain seq x y z
N MET A 1 -27.18 -46.55 20.07
CA MET A 1 -26.22 -46.44 18.96
C MET A 1 -26.93 -45.80 17.78
N GLN A 2 -26.71 -44.51 17.58
CA GLN A 2 -27.19 -43.74 16.42
C GLN A 2 -25.94 -43.24 15.67
N PRO A 3 -25.85 -43.36 14.35
CA PRO A 3 -24.75 -42.79 13.59
C PRO A 3 -25.00 -41.29 13.36
N SER A 4 -23.98 -40.49 13.68
CA SER A 4 -23.94 -39.05 13.48
C SER A 4 -23.87 -38.69 11.99
N HIS A 5 -24.80 -37.83 11.55
CA HIS A 5 -24.76 -37.08 10.30
C HIS A 5 -23.49 -36.21 10.21
N PHE A 6 -22.55 -36.61 9.36
CA PHE A 6 -21.50 -35.75 8.83
C PHE A 6 -21.43 -35.98 7.32
N ASP A 7 -22.44 -35.47 6.61
CA ASP A 7 -22.41 -35.41 5.16
C ASP A 7 -22.36 -33.94 4.70
N HIS A 8 -21.37 -33.68 3.85
CA HIS A 8 -21.23 -32.54 2.94
C HIS A 8 -20.95 -31.14 3.52
N ILE A 9 -19.68 -30.92 3.90
CA ILE A 9 -19.05 -29.62 3.67
C ILE A 9 -18.43 -29.66 2.27
N SER A 10 -19.20 -29.26 1.26
CA SER A 10 -18.66 -28.96 -0.07
C SER A 10 -17.87 -27.66 -0.01
N PRO A 11 -16.60 -27.60 -0.46
CA PRO A 11 -15.87 -26.34 -0.57
C PRO A 11 -16.51 -25.50 -1.67
N ALA A 12 -17.07 -24.36 -1.30
CA ALA A 12 -17.60 -23.40 -2.26
C ALA A 12 -16.44 -22.78 -3.06
N LEU A 13 -16.49 -23.03 -4.38
CA LEU A 13 -16.26 -22.07 -5.45
C LEU A 13 -14.86 -21.44 -5.58
N PHE A 14 -14.05 -22.03 -6.45
CA PHE A 14 -13.16 -21.29 -7.36
C PHE A 14 -13.36 -21.82 -8.79
N ASP A 15 -14.37 -21.30 -9.50
CA ASP A 15 -14.67 -21.62 -10.91
C ASP A 15 -13.83 -20.78 -11.89
N SER A 16 -12.51 -20.81 -11.74
CA SER A 16 -11.60 -20.45 -12.83
C SER A 16 -10.28 -21.21 -12.66
N PRO A 17 -9.62 -21.63 -13.76
CA PRO A 17 -8.33 -22.30 -13.66
C PRO A 17 -7.32 -21.30 -13.08
N THR A 18 -7.09 -21.39 -11.77
CA THR A 18 -6.08 -20.60 -11.09
C THR A 18 -4.75 -20.84 -11.80
N PRO A 19 -4.02 -19.78 -12.21
CA PRO A 19 -2.66 -19.95 -12.71
C PRO A 19 -1.92 -20.74 -11.64
N GLN A 20 -1.27 -21.85 -12.02
CA GLN A 20 -0.59 -22.76 -11.09
C GLN A 20 0.34 -21.96 -10.17
N MET A 21 -0.17 -21.57 -9.00
CA MET A 21 0.58 -20.81 -8.02
C MET A 21 1.56 -21.80 -7.41
N SER A 22 2.84 -21.43 -7.38
CA SER A 22 3.82 -22.27 -6.72
C SER A 22 3.42 -22.50 -5.26
N SER A 23 3.75 -23.66 -4.68
CA SER A 23 3.44 -23.97 -3.28
C SER A 23 3.90 -22.86 -2.31
N LYS A 24 5.03 -22.21 -2.61
CA LYS A 24 5.54 -21.05 -1.85
C LYS A 24 4.67 -19.81 -1.98
N GLU A 25 4.12 -19.53 -3.16
CA GLU A 25 3.23 -18.40 -3.37
C GLU A 25 1.88 -18.61 -2.72
N PHE A 26 1.34 -19.83 -2.79
CA PHE A 26 0.13 -20.19 -2.06
C PHE A 26 0.31 -20.03 -0.55
N GLN A 27 1.39 -20.57 0.02
CA GLN A 27 1.73 -20.40 1.44
C GLN A 27 1.85 -18.92 1.83
N ARG A 28 2.48 -18.09 0.98
CA ARG A 28 2.61 -16.66 1.24
C ARG A 28 1.27 -15.93 1.19
N THR A 29 0.42 -16.25 0.22
CA THR A 29 -0.92 -15.66 0.11
C THR A 29 -1.77 -16.06 1.30
N LEU A 30 -1.72 -17.32 1.71
CA LEU A 30 -2.44 -17.85 2.86
C LEU A 30 -1.94 -17.24 4.17
N TYR A 31 -0.63 -17.08 4.34
CA TYR A 31 -0.06 -16.36 5.49
C TYR A 31 -0.49 -14.89 5.52
N THR A 32 -0.39 -14.18 4.39
CA THR A 32 -0.83 -12.79 4.29
C THR A 32 -2.32 -12.67 4.63
N TYR A 33 -3.14 -13.58 4.13
CA TYR A 33 -4.57 -13.61 4.43
C TYR A 33 -4.83 -13.83 5.93
N PHE A 34 -4.12 -14.77 6.57
CA PHE A 34 -4.25 -14.99 8.01
C PHE A 34 -3.74 -13.80 8.84
N GLU A 35 -2.70 -13.11 8.37
CA GLU A 35 -2.18 -11.90 9.02
C GLU A 35 -3.17 -10.73 8.88
N GLU A 36 -3.74 -10.51 7.70
CA GLU A 36 -4.77 -9.49 7.44
C GLU A 36 -6.07 -9.77 8.22
N LYS A 37 -6.40 -11.04 8.47
CA LYS A 37 -7.56 -11.43 9.29
C LYS A 37 -7.27 -11.45 10.80
N GLY A 38 -6.03 -11.17 11.23
CA GLY A 38 -5.64 -11.21 12.64
C GLY A 38 -5.45 -12.62 13.22
N LEU A 39 -5.69 -13.68 12.44
CA LEU A 39 -5.61 -15.07 12.89
C LEU A 39 -4.22 -15.48 13.36
N VAL A 40 -3.17 -14.93 12.74
CA VAL A 40 -1.78 -15.19 13.16
C VAL A 40 -1.53 -14.60 14.54
N ASP A 41 -2.04 -13.40 14.80
CA ASP A 41 -1.86 -12.72 16.08
C ASP A 41 -2.72 -13.36 17.17
N ASP A 42 -3.94 -13.80 16.83
CA ASP A 42 -4.77 -14.63 17.73
C ASP A 42 -4.07 -15.93 18.10
N LEU A 43 -3.49 -16.64 17.12
CA LEU A 43 -2.75 -17.87 17.37
C LEU A 43 -1.51 -17.63 18.25
N ARG A 44 -0.74 -16.57 17.98
CA ARG A 44 0.42 -16.18 18.81
C ARG A 44 -0.01 -15.86 20.24
N SER A 45 -1.09 -15.11 20.39
CA SER A 45 -1.67 -14.74 21.68
C SER A 45 -2.08 -15.98 22.47
N TYR A 46 -2.80 -16.90 21.81
CA TYR A 46 -3.23 -18.17 22.38
C TYR A 46 -2.04 -19.06 22.81
N LEU A 47 -1.03 -19.21 21.95
CA LEU A 47 0.17 -19.98 22.27
C LEU A 47 0.93 -19.37 23.44
N ARG A 48 1.06 -18.03 23.50
CA ARG A 48 1.71 -17.33 24.60
C ARG A 48 0.97 -17.58 25.92
N VAL A 49 -0.36 -17.50 25.93
CA VAL A 49 -1.19 -17.83 27.11
C VAL A 49 -0.98 -19.27 27.56
N LEU A 50 -1.00 -20.23 26.63
CA LEU A 50 -0.74 -21.63 26.95
C LEU A 50 0.65 -21.81 27.56
N MET A 51 1.68 -21.20 26.98
CA MET A 51 3.04 -21.24 27.51
C MET A 51 3.10 -20.66 28.92
N ILE A 52 2.51 -19.48 29.16
CA ILE A 52 2.47 -18.86 30.49
C ILE A 52 1.74 -19.75 31.49
N LYS A 53 0.58 -20.31 31.12
CA LYS A 53 -0.20 -21.21 31.98
C LYS A 53 0.60 -22.44 32.39
N GLN A 54 1.34 -23.04 31.46
CA GLN A 54 2.22 -24.18 31.73
C GLN A 54 3.42 -23.79 32.60
N LEU A 55 4.01 -22.62 32.35
CA LEU A 55 5.19 -22.14 33.07
C LEU A 55 4.87 -21.63 34.48
N LYS A 56 3.67 -21.07 34.72
CA LYS A 56 3.26 -20.43 35.99
C LYS A 56 3.40 -21.34 37.22
N ASN A 57 3.24 -22.65 37.05
CA ASN A 57 3.37 -23.63 38.14
C ASN A 57 4.78 -24.22 38.29
N THR A 58 5.72 -23.84 37.44
CA THR A 58 7.11 -24.32 37.49
C THR A 58 7.98 -23.46 38.42
N LYS A 59 9.13 -23.99 38.85
CA LYS A 59 10.12 -23.22 39.63
C LYS A 59 10.61 -21.96 38.90
N VAL A 60 10.58 -21.97 37.56
CA VAL A 60 10.96 -20.82 36.70
C VAL A 60 9.85 -19.77 36.66
N GLY A 61 8.57 -20.17 36.72
CA GLY A 61 7.42 -19.27 36.69
C GLY A 61 7.03 -18.68 38.04
N LYS A 62 7.49 -19.27 39.16
CA LYS A 62 7.41 -18.65 40.49
C LYS A 62 8.48 -17.55 40.65
N ILE A 63 8.46 -16.57 39.76
CA ILE A 63 9.14 -15.31 40.04
C ILE A 63 8.31 -14.66 41.15
N GLU A 64 8.85 -14.61 42.36
CA GLU A 64 8.27 -13.88 43.49
C GLU A 64 8.25 -12.38 43.16
N GLN A 65 7.35 -11.96 42.29
CA GLN A 65 7.03 -10.55 42.11
C GLN A 65 6.26 -10.13 43.36
N LYS A 66 6.97 -9.67 44.40
CA LYS A 66 6.36 -8.87 45.46
C LYS A 66 5.77 -7.63 44.78
N PRO A 67 4.44 -7.48 44.67
CA PRO A 67 3.88 -6.34 43.97
C PRO A 67 3.89 -5.15 44.94
N GLN A 68 4.94 -4.34 44.90
CA GLN A 68 4.87 -2.95 45.38
C GLN A 68 4.25 -2.10 44.27
N PHE A 69 2.98 -2.35 43.95
CA PHE A 69 2.21 -1.46 43.09
C PHE A 69 1.20 -0.69 43.94
N SER A 70 1.06 0.61 43.69
CA SER A 70 -0.03 1.37 44.26
C SER A 70 -1.34 0.94 43.61
N LEU A 71 -2.42 0.86 44.40
CA LEU A 71 -3.76 0.51 43.90
C LEU A 71 -4.20 1.41 42.75
N SER A 72 -3.83 2.68 42.77
CA SER A 72 -4.08 3.63 41.66
C SER A 72 -3.42 3.19 40.35
N LYS A 73 -2.17 2.72 40.37
CA LYS A 73 -1.49 2.22 39.16
C LYS A 73 -2.15 0.93 38.63
N GLN A 74 -2.64 0.08 39.53
CA GLN A 74 -3.41 -1.10 39.16
C GLN A 74 -4.75 -0.72 38.50
N ALA A 75 -5.46 0.27 39.07
CA ALA A 75 -6.69 0.81 38.48
C ALA A 75 -6.45 1.35 37.07
N PHE A 76 -5.39 2.15 36.86
CA PHE A 76 -5.00 2.60 35.52
C PHE A 76 -4.70 1.44 34.57
N SER A 77 -4.01 0.41 35.06
CA SER A 77 -3.69 -0.78 34.25
C SER A 77 -4.95 -1.54 33.84
N LEU A 78 -5.98 -1.58 34.69
CA LEU A 78 -7.30 -2.15 34.38
C LEU A 78 -8.06 -1.32 33.34
N VAL A 79 -8.00 0.01 33.41
CA VAL A 79 -8.60 0.89 32.38
C VAL A 79 -7.95 0.68 31.01
N ILE A 80 -6.62 0.53 30.97
CA ILE A 80 -5.89 0.25 29.73
C ILE A 80 -6.24 -1.15 29.20
N ALA A 81 -6.35 -2.14 30.07
CA ALA A 81 -6.73 -3.50 29.68
C ALA A 81 -8.16 -3.57 29.10
N ASP A 82 -9.12 -2.84 29.71
CA ASP A 82 -10.48 -2.69 29.19
C ASP A 82 -10.48 -2.09 27.77
N TYR A 83 -9.70 -1.03 27.55
CA TYR A 83 -9.56 -0.41 26.23
C TYR A 83 -8.98 -1.36 25.19
N LEU A 84 -7.85 -2.03 25.50
CA LEU A 84 -7.20 -2.96 24.58
C LEU A 84 -8.11 -4.15 24.23
N LEU A 85 -8.91 -4.61 25.19
CA LEU A 85 -9.86 -5.69 24.96
C LEU A 85 -11.02 -5.21 24.06
N HIS A 86 -11.52 -4.00 24.30
CA HIS A 86 -12.62 -3.41 23.53
C HIS A 86 -12.25 -3.20 22.06
N GLU A 87 -11.03 -2.74 21.79
CA GLU A 87 -10.48 -2.54 20.43
C GLU A 87 -10.01 -3.84 19.76
N GLY A 88 -10.21 -5.01 20.37
CA GLY A 88 -9.81 -6.31 19.81
C GLY A 88 -8.29 -6.51 19.72
N CYS A 89 -7.50 -5.77 20.51
CA CYS A 89 -6.04 -5.81 20.51
C CYS A 89 -5.49 -6.96 21.37
N HIS A 90 -5.92 -8.20 21.10
CA HIS A 90 -5.64 -9.40 21.91
C HIS A 90 -4.14 -9.70 22.10
N TYR A 91 -3.33 -9.52 21.05
CA TYR A 91 -1.89 -9.74 21.12
C TYR A 91 -1.21 -8.73 22.06
N THR A 92 -1.51 -7.45 21.89
CA THR A 92 -1.00 -6.39 22.77
C THR A 92 -1.42 -6.62 24.21
N LEU A 93 -2.67 -7.03 24.45
CA LEU A 93 -3.17 -7.37 25.79
C LEU A 93 -2.43 -8.58 26.39
N SER A 94 -2.08 -9.58 25.57
CA SER A 94 -1.29 -10.75 26.01
C SER A 94 0.12 -10.37 26.46
N ILE A 95 0.73 -9.37 25.82
CA ILE A 95 2.03 -8.83 26.22
C ILE A 95 1.86 -7.99 27.48
N PHE A 96 0.92 -7.05 27.46
CA PHE A 96 0.62 -6.14 28.56
C PHE A 96 0.36 -6.89 29.88
N SER A 97 -0.46 -7.93 29.83
CA SER A 97 -0.75 -8.77 31.00
C SER A 97 0.46 -9.51 31.56
N THR A 98 1.49 -9.75 30.75
CA THR A 98 2.74 -10.40 31.20
C THR A 98 3.81 -9.43 31.67
N GLU A 99 3.85 -8.25 31.08
CA GLU A 99 4.90 -7.25 31.33
C GLU A 99 4.52 -6.28 32.45
N VAL A 100 3.22 -6.06 32.67
CA VAL A 100 2.71 -5.16 33.73
C VAL A 100 2.34 -5.97 34.98
N PRO A 101 3.10 -5.83 36.09
CA PRO A 101 2.79 -6.52 37.34
C PRO A 101 1.40 -6.14 37.88
N GLY A 102 0.68 -7.10 38.44
CA GLY A 102 -0.64 -6.87 39.06
C GLY A 102 -1.85 -7.01 38.13
N VAL A 103 -1.64 -7.07 36.81
CA VAL A 103 -2.70 -7.41 35.84
C VAL A 103 -2.89 -8.94 35.77
N ALA A 104 -1.81 -9.71 35.69
CA ALA A 104 -1.84 -11.18 35.55
C ALA A 104 -2.56 -12.00 36.64
N PRO A 105 -2.48 -11.68 37.96
CA PRO A 105 -3.03 -12.55 38.99
C PRO A 105 -4.53 -12.36 39.23
N GLN A 106 -5.10 -11.21 38.85
CA GLN A 106 -6.53 -10.92 38.93
C GLN A 106 -7.26 -11.12 37.61
N ASN A 107 -6.58 -11.64 36.57
CA ASN A 107 -7.12 -11.68 35.22
C ASN A 107 -8.16 -12.80 35.02
N PRO A 108 -9.46 -12.48 34.82
CA PRO A 108 -10.38 -13.32 34.04
C PRO A 108 -10.04 -13.32 32.54
N PHE A 109 -9.01 -12.58 32.11
CA PHE A 109 -8.54 -12.47 30.72
C PHE A 109 -7.78 -13.72 30.28
N SER A 110 -8.35 -14.89 30.56
CA SER A 110 -8.15 -16.03 29.71
C SER A 110 -8.53 -15.56 28.30
N LEU A 111 -7.56 -15.35 27.41
CA LEU A 111 -7.84 -15.01 26.01
C LEU A 111 -8.81 -16.02 25.36
N TYR A 112 -8.91 -17.22 25.94
CA TYR A 112 -9.92 -18.23 25.61
C TYR A 112 -11.37 -17.79 25.89
N GLU A 113 -11.63 -17.09 26.99
CA GLU A 113 -12.95 -16.50 27.27
C GLU A 113 -13.19 -15.29 26.36
N ALA A 114 -12.19 -14.44 26.16
CA ALA A 114 -12.28 -13.29 25.25
C ALA A 114 -12.65 -13.68 23.80
N HIS A 115 -12.20 -14.85 23.31
CA HIS A 115 -12.57 -15.35 21.98
C HIS A 115 -13.94 -16.03 21.90
N ASN A 116 -14.42 -16.65 22.99
CA ASN A 116 -15.67 -17.41 22.98
C ASN A 116 -16.90 -16.59 23.39
N SER A 117 -16.73 -15.57 24.21
CA SER A 117 -17.81 -14.64 24.53
C SER A 117 -17.69 -13.40 23.65
N ARG A 118 -18.41 -13.37 22.51
CA ARG A 118 -18.73 -12.12 21.80
C ARG A 118 -19.42 -11.09 22.72
N ASN A 119 -19.84 -11.48 23.92
CA ASN A 119 -20.35 -10.62 24.97
C ASN A 119 -19.24 -10.23 25.96
N LYS A 120 -18.57 -9.13 25.60
CA LYS A 120 -18.20 -7.99 26.45
C LYS A 120 -17.90 -8.32 27.92
N TRP A 121 -16.65 -8.73 28.18
CA TRP A 121 -16.07 -8.50 29.51
C TRP A 121 -16.23 -7.01 29.84
N ARG A 122 -16.80 -6.72 31.01
CA ARG A 122 -17.08 -5.37 31.50
C ARG A 122 -16.96 -5.36 33.01
N PHE A 123 -16.60 -4.20 33.55
CA PHE A 123 -16.73 -3.97 34.98
C PHE A 123 -18.20 -4.04 35.39
N ASP A 124 -18.47 -4.71 36.50
CA ASP A 124 -19.71 -4.50 37.25
C ASP A 124 -19.73 -3.07 37.80
N GLU A 125 -20.92 -2.60 38.15
CA GLU A 125 -21.13 -1.22 38.58
C GLU A 125 -20.28 -0.86 39.82
N GLU A 126 -20.16 -1.78 40.77
CA GLU A 126 -19.37 -1.56 41.98
C GLU A 126 -17.86 -1.53 41.69
N SER A 127 -17.34 -2.49 40.92
CA SER A 127 -15.93 -2.47 40.50
C SER A 127 -15.58 -1.25 39.66
N LEU A 128 -16.49 -0.80 38.78
CA LEU A 128 -16.29 0.42 37.99
C LEU A 128 -16.11 1.63 38.90
N LEU A 129 -17.00 1.80 39.88
CA LEU A 129 -16.94 2.90 40.83
C LEU A 129 -15.67 2.83 41.71
N ASN A 130 -15.24 1.62 42.10
CA ASN A 130 -13.98 1.42 42.81
C ASN A 130 -12.77 1.82 41.95
N VAL A 131 -12.75 1.47 40.67
CA VAL A 131 -11.70 1.87 39.73
C VAL A 131 -11.66 3.38 39.56
N LEU A 132 -12.83 4.03 39.41
CA LEU A 132 -12.93 5.48 39.31
C LEU A 132 -12.41 6.19 40.57
N GLU A 133 -12.77 5.69 41.76
CA GLU A 133 -12.28 6.21 43.03
C GLU A 133 -10.75 6.12 43.14
N LEU A 134 -10.17 4.98 42.76
CA LEU A 134 -8.72 4.76 42.76
C LEU A 134 -7.96 5.66 41.78
N ILE A 135 -8.62 6.13 40.72
CA ILE A 135 -8.10 7.08 39.73
C ILE A 135 -8.28 8.54 40.19
N GLY A 136 -9.05 8.77 41.27
CA GLY A 136 -9.26 10.09 41.87
C GLY A 136 -10.62 10.72 41.54
N ILE A 137 -11.58 9.95 41.02
CA ILE A 137 -12.94 10.41 40.77
C ILE A 137 -13.86 9.85 41.86
N SER A 138 -14.42 10.71 42.70
CA SER A 138 -15.31 10.28 43.79
C SER A 138 -16.52 9.50 43.26
N LYS A 139 -16.87 8.40 43.93
CA LYS A 139 -18.01 7.52 43.58
C LYS A 139 -19.33 8.27 43.48
N THR A 140 -19.53 9.29 44.31
CA THR A 140 -20.76 10.09 44.40
C THR A 140 -20.74 11.34 43.52
N SER A 141 -19.67 11.57 42.75
CA SER A 141 -19.57 12.75 41.90
C SER A 141 -20.55 12.68 40.72
N GLY A 142 -21.01 13.84 40.25
CA GLY A 142 -21.75 13.90 38.99
C GLY A 142 -20.93 13.37 37.80
N GLU A 143 -19.60 13.51 37.88
CA GLU A 143 -18.66 13.01 36.87
C GLU A 143 -18.63 11.47 36.82
N SER A 144 -18.56 10.78 37.96
CA SER A 144 -18.60 9.30 38.01
C SER A 144 -19.91 8.74 37.48
N LEU A 145 -21.05 9.37 37.80
CA LEU A 145 -22.36 8.97 37.30
C LEU A 145 -22.47 9.16 35.78
N LYS A 146 -21.98 10.28 35.25
CA LYS A 146 -21.92 10.53 33.79
C LYS A 146 -21.05 9.48 33.09
N ILE A 147 -19.87 9.16 33.64
CA ILE A 147 -18.94 8.15 33.10
C ILE A 147 -19.57 6.76 33.14
N SER A 148 -20.15 6.36 34.28
CA SER A 148 -20.84 5.07 34.44
C SER A 148 -21.98 4.91 33.44
N ALA A 149 -22.83 5.93 33.31
CA ALA A 149 -23.93 5.92 32.35
C ALA A 149 -23.43 5.75 30.91
N ARG A 150 -22.34 6.43 30.52
CA ARG A 150 -21.75 6.27 29.18
C ARG A 150 -21.16 4.88 28.98
N TYR A 151 -20.41 4.37 29.94
CA TYR A 151 -19.79 3.04 29.87
C TYR A 151 -20.85 1.94 29.65
N PHE A 152 -21.92 1.95 30.43
CA PHE A 152 -22.98 0.94 30.34
C PHE A 152 -23.92 1.14 29.14
N ARG A 153 -24.26 2.37 28.75
CA ARG A 153 -25.21 2.63 27.65
C ARG A 153 -24.59 2.55 26.25
N ASN A 154 -23.42 3.17 26.05
CA ASN A 154 -22.87 3.34 24.70
C ASN A 154 -22.04 2.14 24.26
N GLY A 155 -21.72 1.23 25.18
CA GLY A 155 -20.90 0.10 24.82
C GLY A 155 -19.42 0.44 24.66
N GLU A 156 -18.98 1.66 25.00
CA GLU A 156 -17.60 2.16 24.89
C GLU A 156 -16.67 1.59 25.97
N SER A 157 -15.35 1.76 25.78
CA SER A 157 -14.35 1.50 26.82
C SER A 157 -14.39 2.57 27.92
N LEU A 158 -13.92 2.22 29.11
CA LEU A 158 -13.81 3.15 30.23
C LEU A 158 -12.86 4.32 29.92
N LEU A 159 -11.77 4.04 29.20
CA LEU A 159 -10.82 5.08 28.79
C LEU A 159 -11.48 6.13 27.89
N SER A 160 -12.26 5.68 26.90
CA SER A 160 -13.01 6.57 26.00
C SER A 160 -13.99 7.44 26.79
N CYS A 161 -14.71 6.84 27.74
CA CYS A 161 -15.64 7.56 28.60
C CYS A 161 -14.95 8.62 29.48
N LEU A 162 -13.76 8.31 30.03
CA LEU A 162 -12.96 9.25 30.82
C LEU A 162 -12.49 10.45 29.99
N VAL A 163 -11.94 10.19 28.80
CA VAL A 163 -11.49 11.26 27.89
C VAL A 163 -12.67 12.14 27.49
N ALA A 164 -13.80 11.54 27.14
CA ALA A 164 -14.99 12.26 26.72
C ALA A 164 -15.68 13.05 27.86
N ALA A 165 -15.50 12.63 29.12
CA ALA A 165 -15.96 13.38 30.28
C ALA A 165 -15.07 14.61 30.53
N LYS A 166 -13.75 14.44 30.42
CA LYS A 166 -12.81 15.57 30.57
C LYS A 166 -12.90 16.59 29.44
N SER A 167 -13.14 16.16 28.20
CA SER A 167 -13.34 17.06 27.07
C SER A 167 -14.64 17.88 27.21
N ALA A 168 -15.73 17.25 27.68
CA ALA A 168 -16.99 17.95 27.92
C ALA A 168 -16.87 19.00 29.04
N ASN A 169 -16.10 18.71 30.10
CA ASN A 169 -15.83 19.68 31.16
C ASN A 169 -14.97 20.86 30.67
N LEU A 170 -14.07 20.64 29.69
CA LEU A 170 -13.29 21.70 29.04
C LEU A 170 -14.18 22.63 28.19
N GLU A 171 -15.20 22.09 27.53
CA GLU A 171 -16.20 22.87 26.81
C GLU A 171 -17.16 23.61 27.76
N GLU A 172 -17.59 22.98 28.87
CA GLU A 172 -18.35 23.66 29.93
C GLU A 172 -17.52 24.79 30.57
N LEU A 173 -16.22 24.60 30.82
CA LEU A 173 -15.30 25.64 31.32
C LEU A 173 -15.06 26.76 30.31
N ALA A 174 -15.06 26.46 29.01
CA ALA A 174 -15.00 27.47 27.95
C ALA A 174 -16.35 28.20 27.76
N GLY A 175 -17.45 27.58 28.20
CA GLY A 175 -18.81 28.11 28.16
C GLY A 175 -19.33 28.72 29.47
N VAL A 176 -18.52 28.78 30.53
CA VAL A 176 -18.85 29.58 31.71
C VAL A 176 -18.70 31.04 31.30
N GLU A 177 -19.82 31.65 30.90
CA GLU A 177 -20.00 33.10 30.99
C GLU A 177 -19.43 33.53 32.34
N GLY A 178 -18.31 34.25 32.31
CA GLY A 178 -17.50 34.51 33.49
C GLY A 178 -18.37 35.00 34.63
N GLU A 179 -18.57 34.14 35.63
CA GLU A 179 -19.14 34.61 36.89
C GLU A 179 -18.30 35.83 37.29
N ASP A 180 -18.96 36.97 37.56
CA ASP A 180 -18.29 38.23 37.92
C ASP A 180 -17.62 38.09 39.29
N TYR A 181 -16.55 37.30 39.33
CA TYR A 181 -15.77 36.98 40.51
C TYR A 181 -15.16 38.25 41.08
N LEU A 182 -14.77 39.17 40.20
CA LEU A 182 -14.30 40.48 40.60
C LEU A 182 -15.42 41.29 41.27
N GLY A 183 -16.62 41.31 40.69
CA GLY A 183 -17.81 41.92 41.31
C GLY A 183 -18.15 41.30 42.66
N LYS A 184 -18.19 39.97 42.77
CA LYS A 184 -18.43 39.24 44.02
C LYS A 184 -17.37 39.55 45.09
N VAL A 185 -16.10 39.64 44.72
CA VAL A 185 -15.00 39.98 45.64
C VAL A 185 -15.09 41.44 46.08
N LEU A 186 -15.38 42.37 45.17
CA LEU A 186 -15.54 43.80 45.48
C LEU A 186 -16.76 44.07 46.38
N ASP A 187 -17.85 43.32 46.19
CA ASP A 187 -19.04 43.36 47.06
C ASP A 187 -18.72 42.84 48.47
N VAL A 188 -18.00 41.72 48.60
CA VAL A 188 -17.57 41.17 49.91
C VAL A 188 -16.64 42.13 50.65
N LEU A 189 -15.82 42.89 49.92
CA LEU A 189 -14.92 43.91 50.47
C LEU A 189 -15.63 45.24 50.80
N GLY A 190 -16.94 45.35 50.53
CA GLY A 190 -17.73 46.55 50.82
C GLY A 190 -17.33 47.77 49.99
N VAL A 191 -16.76 47.55 48.81
CA VAL A 191 -16.31 48.64 47.93
C VAL A 191 -17.53 49.37 47.35
N PRO A 192 -17.62 50.70 47.46
CA PRO A 192 -18.75 51.43 46.88
C PRO A 192 -18.90 51.18 45.37
N PRO A 193 -20.13 51.07 44.83
CA PRO A 193 -20.38 50.68 43.43
C PRO A 193 -19.65 51.55 42.40
N LYS A 194 -19.48 52.84 42.70
CA LYS A 194 -18.73 53.78 41.85
C LYS A 194 -17.25 53.43 41.75
N VAL A 195 -16.64 53.06 42.87
CA VAL A 195 -15.22 52.69 42.94
C VAL A 195 -15.01 51.29 42.36
N ALA A 196 -15.95 50.37 42.59
CA ALA A 196 -15.95 49.04 41.98
C ALA A 196 -15.99 49.12 40.45
N GLY A 197 -16.82 50.02 39.89
CA GLY A 197 -16.88 50.29 38.45
C GLY A 197 -15.57 50.82 37.87
N GLU A 198 -14.91 51.75 38.56
CA GLU A 198 -13.60 52.27 38.14
C GLU A 198 -12.48 51.22 38.21
N ILE A 199 -12.47 50.38 39.26
CA ILE A 199 -11.53 49.27 39.39
C ILE A 199 -11.76 48.26 38.26
N LYS A 200 -13.01 47.89 38.00
CA LYS A 200 -13.37 46.97 36.91
C LYS A 200 -12.92 47.52 35.55
N ALA A 201 -13.18 48.79 35.26
CA ALA A 201 -12.75 49.42 34.02
C ALA A 201 -11.21 49.44 33.87
N ARG A 202 -10.46 49.78 34.92
CA ARG A 202 -8.99 49.76 34.90
C ARG A 202 -8.41 48.35 34.74
N VAL A 203 -9.02 47.37 35.40
CA VAL A 203 -8.63 45.97 35.29
C VAL A 203 -8.90 45.49 33.87
N GLU A 204 -10.10 45.69 33.34
CA GLU A 204 -10.44 45.34 31.96
C GLU A 204 -9.48 46.00 30.96
N GLU A 205 -9.21 47.30 31.08
CA GLU A 205 -8.28 48.04 30.22
C GLU A 205 -6.84 47.48 30.29
N SER A 206 -6.37 47.11 31.49
CA SER A 206 -5.06 46.47 31.67
C SER A 206 -4.99 45.06 31.09
N PHE A 207 -6.11 44.33 31.03
CA PHE A 207 -6.17 42.95 30.53
C PHE A 207 -6.45 42.87 29.01
N VAL A 208 -7.07 43.89 28.39
CA VAL A 208 -7.29 43.95 26.93
C VAL A 208 -6.04 43.57 26.10
N PRO A 209 -4.82 44.10 26.35
CA PRO A 209 -3.65 43.74 25.56
C PRO A 209 -3.27 42.26 25.71
N TYR A 210 -3.44 41.67 26.89
CA TYR A 210 -3.18 40.25 27.14
C TYR A 210 -4.22 39.35 26.48
N VAL A 211 -5.50 39.75 26.52
CA VAL A 211 -6.57 39.04 25.80
C VAL A 211 -6.26 39.03 24.31
N ARG A 212 -5.92 40.18 23.70
CA ARG A 212 -5.53 40.24 22.29
C ARG A 212 -4.32 39.36 21.97
N GLN A 213 -3.31 39.31 22.84
CA GLN A 213 -2.17 38.40 22.66
C GLN A 213 -2.59 36.92 22.71
N LEU A 214 -3.49 36.55 23.63
CA LEU A 214 -4.01 35.19 23.71
C LEU A 214 -4.83 34.82 22.46
N GLU A 215 -5.59 35.75 21.90
CA GLU A 215 -6.34 35.52 20.66
C GLU A 215 -5.41 35.28 19.45
N VAL A 216 -4.32 36.06 19.35
CA VAL A 216 -3.30 35.86 18.31
C VAL A 216 -2.63 34.50 18.47
N LEU A 217 -2.20 34.15 19.69
CA LEU A 217 -1.57 32.85 19.97
C LEU A 217 -2.53 31.68 19.71
N ARG A 218 -3.82 31.83 20.03
CA ARG A 218 -4.85 30.83 19.71
C ARG A 218 -4.98 30.66 18.20
N GLY A 219 -5.03 31.75 17.43
CA GLY A 219 -5.07 31.70 15.97
C GLY A 219 -3.83 31.03 15.37
N GLU A 220 -2.64 31.31 15.89
CA GLU A 220 -1.39 30.63 15.48
C GLU A 220 -1.44 29.13 15.80
N LEU A 221 -1.95 28.75 16.97
CA LEU A 221 -2.09 27.34 17.37
C LEU A 221 -3.07 26.59 16.46
N GLU A 222 -4.20 27.20 16.12
CA GLU A 222 -5.18 26.66 15.19
C GLU A 222 -4.58 26.48 13.79
N ALA A 223 -3.85 27.48 13.28
CA ALA A 223 -3.17 27.40 12.00
C ALA A 223 -2.13 26.26 11.96
N ARG A 224 -1.35 26.09 13.05
CA ARG A 224 -0.39 24.98 13.20
C ARG A 224 -1.09 23.63 13.27
N ASN A 225 -2.23 23.53 13.95
CA ASN A 225 -3.01 22.30 13.99
C ASN A 225 -3.55 21.92 12.60
N GLU A 226 -4.01 22.88 11.81
CA GLU A 226 -4.44 22.62 10.43
C GLU A 226 -3.27 22.24 9.50
N GLU A 227 -2.09 22.81 9.73
CA GLU A 227 -0.85 22.39 9.05
C GLU A 227 -0.50 20.93 9.39
N ILE A 228 -0.54 20.55 10.67
CA ILE A 228 -0.29 19.17 11.11
C ILE A 228 -1.30 18.20 10.49
N LYS A 229 -2.59 18.55 10.45
CA LYS A 229 -3.62 17.72 9.80
C LYS A 229 -3.31 17.51 8.31
N ARG A 230 -2.94 18.57 7.58
CA ARG A 230 -2.54 18.50 6.17
C ARG A 230 -1.30 17.63 5.95
N LEU A 231 -0.29 17.74 6.82
CA LEU A 231 0.91 16.90 6.75
C LEU A 231 0.56 15.43 7.01
N PHE A 232 -0.35 15.15 7.94
CA PHE A 232 -0.78 13.78 8.25
C PHE A 232 -1.54 13.14 7.08
N THR A 233 -2.44 13.88 6.42
CA THR A 233 -3.14 13.39 5.22
C THR A 233 -2.16 13.12 4.08
N CYS A 234 -1.22 14.04 3.83
CA CYS A 234 -0.17 13.85 2.84
C CYS A 234 0.70 12.62 3.14
N GLN A 235 1.04 12.37 4.42
CA GLN A 235 1.78 11.19 4.83
C GLN A 235 1.01 9.88 4.58
N ILE A 236 -0.31 9.88 4.78
CA ILE A 236 -1.16 8.72 4.49
C ILE A 236 -1.17 8.43 2.98
N GLU A 237 -1.32 9.45 2.15
CA GLU A 237 -1.30 9.33 0.69
C GLU A 237 0.05 8.82 0.18
N ALA A 238 1.16 9.39 0.66
CA ALA A 238 2.51 8.93 0.33
C ALA A 238 2.73 7.45 0.72
N LYS A 239 2.19 7.00 1.87
CA LYS A 239 2.23 5.59 2.27
C LYS A 239 1.38 4.70 1.34
N ARG A 240 0.24 5.17 0.84
CA ARG A 240 -0.59 4.44 -0.12
C ARG A 240 0.13 4.29 -1.47
N GLU A 241 0.70 5.37 -1.99
CA GLU A 241 1.47 5.35 -3.24
C GLU A 241 2.72 4.46 -3.12
N SER A 242 3.43 4.51 -1.98
CA SER A 242 4.57 3.62 -1.73
C SER A 242 4.16 2.14 -1.75
N LYS A 243 2.99 1.79 -1.19
CA LYS A 243 2.46 0.41 -1.26
C LYS A 243 2.13 0.00 -2.69
N LYS A 244 1.50 0.89 -3.48
CA LYS A 244 1.16 0.67 -4.89
C LYS A 244 2.40 0.45 -5.76
N LEU A 245 3.40 1.33 -5.64
CA LEU A 245 4.69 1.18 -6.33
C LEU A 245 5.40 -0.12 -5.94
N LYS A 246 5.32 -0.54 -4.66
CA LYS A 246 5.90 -1.80 -4.21
C LYS A 246 5.20 -3.03 -4.82
N THR A 247 3.89 -2.95 -5.07
CA THR A 247 3.17 -4.02 -5.78
C THR A 247 3.51 -4.05 -7.27
N GLU A 248 3.55 -2.89 -7.93
CA GLU A 248 3.94 -2.78 -9.34
C GLU A 248 5.38 -3.27 -9.57
N LEU A 249 6.31 -2.91 -8.68
CA LEU A 249 7.69 -3.39 -8.74
C LEU A 249 7.80 -4.91 -8.62
N LYS A 250 6.97 -5.54 -7.76
CA LYS A 250 6.93 -7.00 -7.65
C LYS A 250 6.39 -7.66 -8.92
N GLU A 251 5.37 -7.07 -9.52
CA GLU A 251 4.81 -7.56 -10.78
C GLU A 251 5.82 -7.42 -11.93
N ALA A 252 6.49 -6.26 -12.05
CA ALA A 252 7.55 -6.04 -13.03
C ALA A 252 8.69 -7.05 -12.87
N LYS A 253 9.13 -7.34 -11.64
CA LYS A 253 10.14 -8.37 -11.36
C LYS A 253 9.69 -9.77 -11.78
N ARG A 254 8.42 -10.11 -11.59
CA ARG A 254 7.84 -11.39 -12.06
C ARG A 254 7.85 -11.47 -13.58
N LYS A 255 7.40 -10.41 -14.27
CA LYS A 255 7.41 -10.34 -15.75
C LYS A 255 8.83 -10.46 -16.31
N LEU A 256 9.80 -9.78 -15.69
CA LEU A 256 11.21 -9.89 -16.06
C LEU A 256 11.74 -11.31 -15.89
N SER A 257 11.47 -11.94 -14.73
CA SER A 257 11.90 -13.32 -14.47
C SER A 257 11.30 -14.31 -15.47
N GLN A 258 10.04 -14.11 -15.87
CA GLN A 258 9.38 -14.90 -16.90
C GLN A 258 10.01 -14.68 -18.28
N ALA A 259 10.38 -13.44 -18.62
CA ALA A 259 11.05 -13.13 -19.89
C ALA A 259 12.44 -13.79 -19.98
N VAL A 260 13.23 -13.73 -18.91
CA VAL A 260 14.54 -14.41 -18.83
C VAL A 260 14.40 -15.91 -19.03
N LEU A 261 13.44 -16.56 -18.37
CA LEU A 261 13.20 -18.01 -18.55
C LEU A 261 12.76 -18.35 -19.99
N ARG A 262 11.98 -17.47 -20.65
CA ARG A 262 11.62 -17.64 -22.06
C ARG A 262 12.84 -17.53 -22.97
N GLU A 263 13.73 -16.57 -22.70
CA GLU A 263 14.97 -16.39 -23.44
C GLU A 263 15.90 -17.62 -23.33
N GLU A 264 16.09 -18.15 -22.12
CA GLU A 264 16.86 -19.38 -21.90
C GLU A 264 16.30 -20.57 -22.67
N ASN A 265 14.96 -20.73 -22.70
CA ASN A 265 14.29 -21.77 -23.47
C ASN A 265 14.48 -21.60 -24.98
N LEU A 266 14.43 -20.36 -25.48
CA LEU A 266 14.70 -20.06 -26.89
C LEU A 266 16.14 -20.36 -27.26
N ASN A 267 17.11 -19.98 -26.42
CA ASN A 267 18.53 -20.29 -26.60
C ASN A 267 18.79 -21.79 -26.64
N LEU A 268 18.10 -22.59 -25.81
CA LEU A 268 18.19 -24.04 -25.84
C LEU A 268 17.63 -24.62 -27.15
N ARG A 269 16.50 -24.10 -27.63
CA ARG A 269 15.92 -24.51 -28.92
C ARG A 269 16.84 -24.15 -30.08
N GLU A 270 17.43 -22.96 -30.06
CA GLU A 270 18.39 -22.51 -31.06
C GLU A 270 19.62 -23.44 -31.11
N ARG A 271 20.15 -23.85 -29.95
CA ARG A 271 21.26 -24.81 -29.88
C ARG A 271 20.90 -26.15 -30.53
N LYS A 272 19.72 -26.70 -30.23
CA LYS A 272 19.23 -27.94 -30.86
C LYS A 272 19.05 -27.80 -32.38
N ILE A 273 18.62 -26.64 -32.85
CA ILE A 273 18.49 -26.38 -34.30
C ILE A 273 19.88 -26.35 -34.95
N ARG A 274 20.87 -25.69 -34.33
CA ARG A 274 22.26 -25.69 -34.83
C ARG A 274 22.85 -27.10 -34.90
N GLU A 275 22.66 -27.91 -33.86
CA GLU A 275 23.11 -29.31 -33.85
C GLU A 275 22.50 -30.13 -35.00
N LYS A 276 21.18 -30.00 -35.24
CA LYS A 276 20.51 -30.66 -36.36
C LYS A 276 21.01 -30.16 -37.72
N LEU A 277 21.29 -28.86 -37.84
CA LEU A 277 21.82 -28.28 -39.08
C LEU A 277 23.22 -28.83 -39.39
N ASP A 278 24.07 -28.98 -38.37
CA ASP A 278 25.39 -29.59 -38.50
C ASP A 278 25.29 -31.07 -38.91
N GLU A 279 24.32 -31.81 -38.37
CA GLU A 279 24.05 -33.20 -38.74
C GLU A 279 23.61 -33.33 -40.20
N VAL A 280 22.65 -32.50 -40.64
CA VAL A 280 22.21 -32.45 -42.04
C VAL A 280 23.38 -32.12 -42.97
N THR A 281 24.22 -31.16 -42.59
CA THR A 281 25.42 -30.77 -43.36
C THR A 281 26.41 -31.93 -43.47
N ARG A 282 26.58 -32.74 -42.41
CA ARG A 282 27.41 -33.95 -42.45
C ARG A 282 26.84 -35.01 -43.39
N LEU A 283 25.54 -35.32 -43.27
CA LEU A 283 24.86 -36.27 -44.14
C LEU A 283 24.96 -35.88 -45.61
N GLN A 284 24.77 -34.59 -45.92
CA GLN A 284 24.89 -34.06 -47.27
C GLN A 284 26.31 -34.26 -47.84
N LYS A 285 27.36 -34.06 -47.02
CA LYS A 285 28.75 -34.36 -47.43
C LYS A 285 28.97 -35.85 -47.70
N THR A 286 28.35 -36.76 -46.94
CA THR A 286 28.45 -38.20 -47.17
C THR A 286 27.78 -38.60 -48.49
N ILE A 287 26.57 -38.08 -48.75
CA ILE A 287 25.84 -38.33 -50.00
C ILE A 287 26.64 -37.83 -51.21
N ILE A 288 27.29 -36.66 -51.13
CA ILE A 288 28.14 -36.15 -52.21
C ILE A 288 29.35 -37.07 -52.44
N LYS A 289 29.94 -37.66 -51.39
CA LYS A 289 31.04 -38.63 -51.53
C LYS A 289 30.57 -39.94 -52.17
N GLU A 290 29.40 -40.43 -51.80
CA GLU A 290 28.79 -41.65 -52.37
C GLU A 290 28.34 -41.43 -53.83
N GLN A 291 27.84 -40.24 -54.19
CA GLN A 291 27.50 -39.89 -55.57
C GLN A 291 28.72 -39.73 -56.49
N ASN A 292 29.91 -39.48 -55.94
CA ASN A 292 31.16 -39.42 -56.71
C ASN A 292 31.81 -40.80 -56.92
N GLN A 293 31.22 -41.89 -56.41
CA GLN A 293 31.56 -43.24 -56.87
C GLN A 293 30.85 -43.51 -58.20
N VAL A 294 31.60 -43.34 -59.28
CA VAL A 294 31.22 -43.68 -60.65
C VAL A 294 30.87 -45.18 -60.71
N CYS A 295 29.71 -45.49 -61.28
CA CYS A 295 29.28 -46.85 -61.56
C CYS A 295 30.16 -47.47 -62.66
N ASP A 296 31.13 -48.31 -62.28
CA ASP A 296 32.01 -49.06 -63.21
C ASP A 296 31.37 -50.33 -63.81
N LEU A 297 30.06 -50.52 -63.66
CA LEU A 297 29.37 -51.70 -64.16
C LEU A 297 28.65 -51.42 -65.48
N LYS A 298 29.03 -52.17 -66.53
CA LYS A 298 28.43 -52.18 -67.89
C LYS A 298 26.99 -52.73 -67.92
N HIS A 299 26.09 -52.17 -67.13
CA HIS A 299 24.64 -52.35 -67.29
C HIS A 299 23.99 -50.96 -67.26
N CYS A 300 23.89 -50.36 -68.45
CA CYS A 300 23.05 -49.21 -68.71
C CYS A 300 21.80 -49.71 -69.44
N THR A 301 20.73 -49.93 -68.69
CA THR A 301 19.35 -49.91 -69.22
C THR A 301 18.62 -48.72 -68.60
N GLU A 302 17.53 -48.27 -69.26
CA GLU A 302 16.73 -47.05 -69.02
C GLU A 302 16.59 -46.56 -67.56
N ARG A 303 16.67 -47.47 -66.59
CA ARG A 303 16.61 -47.19 -65.16
C ARG A 303 17.77 -46.30 -64.66
N CYS A 304 18.98 -46.45 -65.18
CA CYS A 304 20.10 -45.56 -64.84
C CYS A 304 19.91 -44.15 -65.42
N GLN A 305 19.37 -44.05 -66.63
CA GLN A 305 19.05 -42.76 -67.26
C GLN A 305 17.96 -42.01 -66.47
N LYS A 306 16.90 -42.72 -66.05
CA LYS A 306 15.83 -42.15 -65.22
C LYS A 306 16.35 -41.70 -63.86
N ASN A 307 17.24 -42.46 -63.22
CA ASN A 307 17.86 -42.06 -61.97
C ASN A 307 18.80 -40.86 -62.13
N LEU A 308 19.56 -40.78 -63.23
CA LEU A 308 20.37 -39.59 -63.55
C LEU A 308 19.50 -38.35 -63.74
N ASN A 309 18.42 -38.45 -64.51
CA ASN A 309 17.46 -37.36 -64.69
C ASN A 309 16.83 -36.94 -63.35
N LEU A 310 16.43 -37.90 -62.50
CA LEU A 310 15.88 -37.61 -61.18
C LEU A 310 16.91 -36.92 -60.25
N VAL A 311 18.19 -37.33 -60.30
CA VAL A 311 19.26 -36.67 -59.54
C VAL A 311 19.46 -35.25 -60.04
N GLU A 312 19.34 -35.00 -61.33
CA GLU A 312 19.50 -33.67 -61.93
C GLU A 312 18.30 -32.77 -61.59
N GLU A 313 17.08 -33.30 -61.61
CA GLU A 313 15.86 -32.62 -61.11
C GLU A 313 15.99 -32.27 -59.62
N LEU A 314 16.42 -33.22 -58.78
CA LEU A 314 16.64 -32.97 -57.35
C LEU A 314 17.74 -31.93 -57.11
N ARG A 315 18.80 -31.91 -57.93
CA ARG A 315 19.84 -30.87 -57.86
C ARG A 315 19.28 -29.49 -58.21
N GLN A 316 18.42 -29.40 -59.23
CA GLN A 316 17.73 -28.15 -59.58
C GLN A 316 16.77 -27.70 -58.48
N GLU A 317 16.02 -28.62 -57.88
CA GLU A 317 15.10 -28.33 -56.77
C GLU A 317 15.86 -27.81 -55.53
N ILE A 318 16.98 -28.44 -55.18
CA ILE A 318 17.85 -28.00 -54.08
C ILE A 318 18.42 -26.61 -54.36
N ALA A 319 18.84 -26.33 -55.60
CA ALA A 319 19.33 -25.00 -55.98
C ALA A 319 18.24 -23.93 -55.81
N LYS A 320 17.02 -24.19 -56.28
CA LYS A 320 15.86 -23.29 -56.09
C LYS A 320 15.54 -23.05 -54.63
N LEU A 321 15.56 -24.10 -53.80
CA LEU A 321 15.30 -24.00 -52.36
C LEU A 321 16.39 -23.19 -51.63
N LEU A 322 17.65 -23.33 -52.03
CA LEU A 322 18.76 -22.54 -51.49
C LEU A 322 18.63 -21.05 -51.85
N ASP A 323 18.25 -20.75 -53.10
CA ASP A 323 18.03 -19.37 -53.54
C ASP A 323 16.83 -18.74 -52.81
N ALA A 324 15.71 -19.46 -52.70
CA ALA A 324 14.55 -19.02 -51.91
C ALA A 324 14.90 -18.81 -50.43
N SER A 325 15.72 -19.69 -49.84
CA SER A 325 16.19 -19.53 -48.46
C SER A 325 17.10 -18.32 -48.28
N ARG A 326 17.95 -17.99 -49.27
CA ARG A 326 18.77 -16.77 -49.24
C ARG A 326 17.91 -15.52 -49.33
N GLU A 327 16.92 -15.51 -50.21
CA GLU A 327 15.98 -14.40 -50.36
C GLU A 327 15.21 -14.15 -49.06
N LYS A 328 14.69 -15.21 -48.42
CA LYS A 328 14.04 -15.10 -47.11
C LYS A 328 14.99 -14.66 -46.00
N SER A 329 16.25 -15.07 -46.01
CA SER A 329 17.25 -14.56 -45.05
C SER A 329 17.48 -13.06 -45.24
N HIS A 330 17.57 -12.59 -46.48
CA HIS A 330 17.73 -11.17 -46.78
C HIS A 330 16.51 -10.35 -46.32
N GLU A 331 15.30 -10.88 -46.51
CA GLU A 331 14.06 -10.25 -46.03
C GLU A 331 14.05 -10.13 -44.50
N ILE A 332 14.49 -11.18 -43.79
CA ILE A 332 14.63 -11.17 -42.32
C ILE A 332 15.64 -10.11 -41.87
N ASP A 333 16.77 -9.99 -42.55
CA ASP A 333 17.81 -9.02 -42.16
C ASP A 333 17.36 -7.57 -42.42
N GLN A 334 16.62 -7.32 -43.50
CA GLN A 334 15.96 -6.02 -43.73
C GLN A 334 14.94 -5.69 -42.63
N LEU A 335 14.12 -6.67 -42.23
CA LEU A 335 13.16 -6.53 -41.13
C LEU A 335 13.86 -6.25 -39.80
N LYS A 336 14.97 -6.94 -39.50
CA LYS A 336 15.77 -6.66 -38.30
C LYS A 336 16.35 -5.25 -38.32
N ALA A 337 16.84 -4.78 -39.46
CA ALA A 337 17.37 -3.41 -39.59
C ALA A 337 16.28 -2.37 -39.34
N THR A 338 15.07 -2.57 -39.88
CA THR A 338 13.93 -1.67 -39.66
C THR A 338 13.48 -1.66 -38.19
N VAL A 339 13.36 -2.83 -37.56
CA VAL A 339 13.03 -2.92 -36.12
C VAL A 339 14.08 -2.22 -35.26
N THR A 340 15.36 -2.34 -35.60
CA THR A 340 16.44 -1.68 -34.88
C THR A 340 16.37 -0.15 -35.03
N SER A 341 16.06 0.35 -36.23
CA SER A 341 15.81 1.78 -36.46
C SER A 341 14.63 2.30 -35.65
N LEU A 342 13.49 1.61 -35.68
CA LEU A 342 12.29 2.01 -34.94
C LEU A 342 12.53 2.03 -33.43
N ASN A 343 13.26 1.06 -32.90
CA ASN A 343 13.64 1.06 -31.50
C ASN A 343 14.52 2.27 -31.15
N LYS A 344 15.45 2.66 -32.03
CA LYS A 344 16.26 3.86 -31.84
C LYS A 344 15.39 5.12 -31.80
N ASP A 345 14.43 5.23 -32.72
CA ASP A 345 13.50 6.37 -32.76
C ASP A 345 12.59 6.43 -31.52
N LEU A 346 12.15 5.26 -31.02
CA LEU A 346 11.37 5.16 -29.80
C LEU A 346 12.18 5.54 -28.57
N THR A 347 13.46 5.15 -28.50
CA THR A 347 14.36 5.58 -27.44
C THR A 347 14.63 7.09 -27.48
N ASN A 348 14.80 7.68 -28.66
CA ASN A 348 14.95 9.13 -28.82
C ASN A 348 13.69 9.87 -28.39
N SER A 349 12.52 9.40 -28.78
CA SER A 349 11.23 9.96 -28.34
C SER A 349 11.08 9.89 -26.82
N ARG A 350 11.48 8.79 -26.19
CA ARG A 350 11.48 8.66 -24.73
C ARG A 350 12.41 9.66 -24.06
N LEU A 351 13.64 9.83 -24.56
CA LEU A 351 14.58 10.83 -24.04
C LEU A 351 14.01 12.25 -24.15
N ASN A 352 13.33 12.57 -25.26
CA ASN A 352 12.66 13.85 -25.44
C ASN A 352 11.52 14.06 -24.44
N ILE A 353 10.72 13.02 -24.16
CA ILE A 353 9.67 13.07 -23.14
C ILE A 353 10.27 13.30 -21.76
N ASP A 354 11.33 12.56 -21.41
CA ASP A 354 12.01 12.70 -20.12
C ASP A 354 12.63 14.09 -19.96
N PHE A 355 13.18 14.66 -21.04
CA PHE A 355 13.66 16.04 -21.08
C PHE A 355 12.51 17.05 -20.86
N LEU A 356 11.38 16.91 -21.56
CA LEU A 356 10.22 17.77 -21.39
C LEU A 356 9.65 17.69 -19.98
N ASN A 357 9.55 16.49 -19.40
CA ASN A 357 9.14 16.30 -18.02
C ASN A 357 10.09 16.99 -17.04
N SER A 358 11.41 16.92 -17.29
CA SER A 358 12.42 17.60 -16.48
C SER A 358 12.31 19.12 -16.58
N CYS A 359 12.01 19.67 -17.76
CA CYS A 359 11.76 21.10 -17.95
C CYS A 359 10.47 21.56 -17.26
N LEU A 360 9.38 20.79 -17.35
CA LEU A 360 8.12 21.09 -16.66
C LEU A 360 8.30 21.10 -15.13
N LEU A 361 9.07 20.16 -14.59
CA LEU A 361 9.39 20.12 -13.16
C LEU A 361 10.22 21.34 -12.72
N ARG A 362 11.11 21.85 -13.58
CA ARG A 362 11.84 23.10 -13.30
C ARG A 362 10.95 24.34 -13.38
N SER A 363 10.07 24.46 -14.38
CA SER A 363 9.10 25.58 -14.45
C SER A 363 8.18 25.63 -13.24
N ASN A 364 7.77 24.48 -12.71
CA ASN A 364 6.96 24.43 -11.49
C ASN A 364 7.72 24.80 -10.21
N GLN A 365 9.06 24.77 -10.21
CA GLN A 365 9.87 25.22 -9.07
C GLN A 365 10.11 26.74 -9.07
N ILE A 366 10.09 27.39 -10.24
CA ILE A 366 10.29 28.84 -10.34
C ILE A 366 9.05 29.61 -9.84
N ASN A 367 7.84 29.04 -10.00
CA ASN A 367 6.60 29.67 -9.54
C ASN A 367 6.33 29.58 -8.02
N PHE A 368 7.22 28.96 -7.24
CA PHE A 368 7.08 28.86 -5.77
C PHE A 368 8.16 29.63 -5.00
N SER A 369 9.03 30.40 -5.67
CA SER A 369 10.06 31.20 -4.98
C SER A 369 9.85 32.72 -5.05
N GLU A 370 8.76 33.22 -5.63
CA GLU A 370 8.55 34.67 -5.83
C GLU A 370 7.71 35.39 -4.75
N ASP A 371 7.31 34.72 -3.66
CA ASP A 371 6.59 35.37 -2.54
C ASP A 371 7.46 35.72 -1.33
N ALA A 372 8.79 35.72 -1.48
CA ALA A 372 9.71 36.02 -0.37
C ALA A 372 10.84 36.99 -0.73
N ALA A 373 10.55 38.10 -1.44
CA ALA A 373 11.40 39.30 -1.41
C ALA A 373 10.71 40.51 -2.07
N ASN A 374 9.95 41.28 -1.29
CA ASN A 374 9.69 42.67 -1.63
C ASN A 374 10.80 43.54 -1.02
N HIS A 375 11.68 44.08 -1.87
CA HIS A 375 12.04 45.51 -1.94
C HIS A 375 13.27 45.70 -2.85
N ALA A 376 13.06 46.11 -4.10
CA ALA A 376 13.56 47.39 -4.63
C ALA A 376 13.52 47.42 -6.18
N ALA A 377 12.74 48.38 -6.68
CA ALA A 377 12.96 49.17 -7.90
C ALA A 377 12.94 48.50 -9.29
N ASN A 378 12.00 49.00 -10.10
CA ASN A 378 12.10 49.29 -11.53
C ASN A 378 12.46 48.14 -12.49
N SER A 379 11.48 47.67 -13.27
CA SER A 379 11.37 48.05 -14.69
C SER A 379 10.23 47.31 -15.36
N SER A 380 9.43 48.06 -16.10
CA SER A 380 8.44 47.61 -17.07
C SER A 380 9.06 46.77 -18.19
N ASP A 381 8.51 45.58 -18.43
CA ASP A 381 8.10 45.01 -19.73
C ASP A 381 8.07 43.48 -19.57
N ASP A 382 6.89 42.90 -19.38
CA ASP A 382 6.72 41.48 -19.68
C ASP A 382 5.28 41.18 -20.11
N SER A 383 5.02 41.37 -21.41
CA SER A 383 3.82 40.91 -22.10
C SER A 383 4.16 39.92 -23.22
N SER A 384 5.27 39.19 -23.08
CA SER A 384 5.77 38.29 -24.14
C SER A 384 5.69 36.79 -23.81
N SER A 385 5.50 36.39 -22.54
CA SER A 385 5.63 34.97 -22.16
C SER A 385 4.34 34.15 -22.32
N GLU A 386 3.15 34.76 -22.20
CA GLU A 386 1.89 34.01 -22.32
C GLU A 386 1.60 33.56 -23.76
N HIS A 387 2.06 34.32 -24.77
CA HIS A 387 1.78 34.01 -26.18
C HIS A 387 2.52 32.77 -26.69
N ILE A 388 3.72 32.49 -26.14
CA ILE A 388 4.55 31.34 -26.53
C ILE A 388 3.96 30.03 -25.96
N THR A 389 3.47 30.05 -24.72
CA THR A 389 2.79 28.89 -24.12
C THR A 389 1.48 28.53 -24.83
N GLY A 390 0.72 29.53 -25.29
CA GLY A 390 -0.51 29.30 -26.05
C GLY A 390 -0.26 28.65 -27.42
N GLU A 391 0.78 29.09 -28.12
CA GLU A 391 1.14 28.56 -29.44
C GLU A 391 1.64 27.12 -29.37
N ILE A 392 2.46 26.80 -28.35
CA ILE A 392 2.93 25.43 -28.09
C ILE A 392 1.76 24.50 -27.74
N LEU A 393 0.81 24.95 -26.89
CA LEU A 393 -0.37 24.16 -26.55
C LEU A 393 -1.26 23.86 -27.76
N ASN A 394 -1.42 24.82 -28.67
CA ASN A 394 -2.17 24.62 -29.91
C ASN A 394 -1.45 23.65 -30.87
N GLN A 395 -0.11 23.71 -30.94
CA GLN A 395 0.68 22.76 -31.72
C GLN A 395 0.58 21.33 -31.18
N VAL A 396 0.60 21.17 -29.85
CA VAL A 396 0.42 19.87 -29.20
C VAL A 396 -0.98 19.31 -29.45
N ARG A 397 -2.03 20.13 -29.31
CA ARG A 397 -3.42 19.71 -29.60
C ARG A 397 -3.60 19.28 -31.06
N SER A 398 -3.02 20.01 -32.00
CA SER A 398 -3.06 19.66 -33.43
C SER A 398 -2.37 18.32 -33.71
N LYS A 399 -1.18 18.08 -33.14
CA LYS A 399 -0.49 16.79 -33.29
C LYS A 399 -1.24 15.62 -32.65
N LEU A 400 -1.89 15.84 -31.50
CA LEU A 400 -2.65 14.80 -30.82
C LEU A 400 -3.87 14.36 -31.64
N SER A 401 -4.57 15.33 -32.24
CA SER A 401 -5.68 15.05 -33.17
C SER A 401 -5.24 14.27 -34.41
N LEU A 402 -4.04 14.53 -34.93
CA LEU A 402 -3.50 13.84 -36.10
C LEU A 402 -3.14 12.37 -35.76
N LEU A 403 -2.56 12.13 -34.58
CA LEU A 403 -2.27 10.77 -34.11
C LEU A 403 -3.53 9.94 -33.83
N GLU A 404 -4.59 10.57 -33.31
CA GLU A 404 -5.89 9.89 -33.15
C GLU A 404 -6.48 9.47 -34.50
N GLN A 405 -6.33 10.31 -35.52
CA GLN A 405 -6.78 10.00 -36.89
C GLN A 405 -5.96 8.86 -37.51
N GLU A 406 -4.63 8.87 -37.37
CA GLU A 406 -3.77 7.79 -37.84
C GLU A 406 -4.06 6.47 -37.12
N SER A 407 -4.29 6.50 -35.80
CA SER A 407 -4.68 5.32 -35.02
C SER A 407 -5.99 4.73 -35.54
N ALA A 408 -7.00 5.57 -35.79
CA ALA A 408 -8.27 5.11 -36.34
C ALA A 408 -8.11 4.50 -37.75
N GLN A 409 -7.20 5.03 -38.57
CA GLN A 409 -6.91 4.51 -39.90
C GLN A 409 -6.22 3.14 -39.84
N LEU A 410 -5.28 2.94 -38.91
CA LEU A 410 -4.61 1.66 -38.68
C LEU A 410 -5.59 0.58 -38.21
N ASP A 411 -6.51 0.92 -37.30
CA ASP A 411 -7.56 -0.01 -36.87
C ASP A 411 -8.47 -0.46 -38.02
N LEU A 412 -8.74 0.46 -38.96
CA LEU A 412 -9.51 0.19 -40.17
C LEU A 412 -8.74 -0.72 -41.13
N GLN A 413 -7.42 -0.53 -41.27
CA GLN A 413 -6.56 -1.42 -42.06
C GLN A 413 -6.45 -2.82 -41.45
N LEU A 414 -6.31 -2.93 -40.12
CA LEU A 414 -6.30 -4.20 -39.40
C LEU A 414 -7.63 -4.96 -39.56
N LYS A 415 -8.77 -4.26 -39.49
CA LYS A 415 -10.08 -4.85 -39.78
C LYS A 415 -10.18 -5.37 -41.21
N LYS A 416 -9.62 -4.65 -42.21
CA LYS A 416 -9.59 -5.11 -43.60
C LYS A 416 -8.71 -6.35 -43.79
N LEU A 417 -7.53 -6.41 -43.17
CA LEU A 417 -6.65 -7.58 -43.25
C LEU A 417 -7.27 -8.83 -42.61
N ASN A 418 -7.99 -8.67 -41.50
CA ASN A 418 -8.71 -9.77 -40.84
C ASN A 418 -9.94 -10.27 -41.63
N LEU A 419 -10.46 -9.47 -42.58
CA LEU A 419 -11.55 -9.88 -43.48
C LEU A 419 -11.04 -10.57 -44.75
N VAL A 420 -9.77 -10.38 -45.13
CA VAL A 420 -9.14 -11.05 -46.29
C VAL A 420 -8.56 -12.43 -45.91
N THR A 421 -8.38 -12.70 -44.62
CA THR A 421 -7.82 -13.96 -44.09
C THR A 421 -8.89 -14.96 -43.62
N LYS A 422 -10.17 -14.67 -43.84
CA LYS A 422 -11.30 -15.61 -43.79
C LYS A 422 -11.83 -15.81 -45.20
#